data_AF-A0A0N4YQ59-F1
#
_entry.id   AF-A0A0N4YQ59-F1
#
_cell.length_a   1.000
_cell.length_b   1.000
_cell.length_c   1.000
_cell.angle_alpha   90.00
_cell.angle_beta   90.00
_cell.angle_gamma   90.00
#
_symmetry.space_group_name_H-M   'P 1'
#
loop_
_entity.id
_entity.type
_entity.pdbx_description
1 polymer ?
#
loop_
_entity_poly.entity_id
_entity_poly.type
_entity_poly.pdbx_seq_one_letter_code
_entity_poly.pdbx_strand_id
1 'polypeptide(L)'
;MCHQQKTNSSTSVTVQNEHKKSIQKQRIHAHEIESERDDIWDQLQQLLAEKSRWDETLKELQAHRDHWKMRAAEEEQYEEKLKTRMQELQNELDAAAKKNKAVQEDLNKRIQELEQQCMHLNSQLTKPTSSRAQQEPTTERKQLSSNPVLDSNQPARNEKAEELRRKIRQLKRELDRLEEAKRVPVRMLREHSEKMDPTLLCAFCSRRGLHYTDSCPTYVEPTRRREIVARSGRCRKCLDFCDERGYLPTSRIGTLPLSARFRKTVKSSEYASKVSGTKSSYSKSNFARAGPIELRWAGVSANADHFTFVSNALGRVNTIRSAKTNYQEINSNVRIEQQAYQRQWQERRAPWQVLGKLSAEATAAARAKTARWTRDQHLRSVGQFSDDPRSMMGGSMASQRGRRQWQYARGRGGGLRLDVARL
;
A
#
# COMPACT_ATOMS: atom_id res chain seq x y z
N MET A 1 -12.80 70.71 -102.58
CA MET A 1 -12.97 69.30 -102.14
C MET A 1 -11.86 68.86 -101.17
N CYS A 2 -11.60 69.59 -100.07
CA CYS A 2 -10.47 69.28 -99.16
C CYS A 2 -10.87 69.22 -97.66
N HIS A 3 -12.13 68.90 -97.36
CA HIS A 3 -12.64 68.85 -95.97
C HIS A 3 -13.14 67.49 -95.49
N GLN A 4 -13.05 66.42 -96.30
CA GLN A 4 -13.56 65.08 -95.94
C GLN A 4 -12.50 64.07 -95.47
N GLN A 5 -11.20 64.43 -95.43
CA GLN A 5 -10.13 63.49 -95.02
C GLN A 5 -9.73 63.58 -93.53
N LYS A 6 -10.22 64.56 -92.75
CA LYS A 6 -9.82 64.71 -91.34
C LYS A 6 -10.67 63.91 -90.34
N THR A 7 -11.86 63.45 -90.71
CA THR A 7 -12.76 62.74 -89.78
C THR A 7 -12.47 61.24 -89.64
N ASN A 8 -11.76 60.63 -90.59
CA ASN A 8 -11.43 59.19 -90.54
C ASN A 8 -10.23 58.85 -89.65
N SER A 9 -9.37 59.83 -89.33
CA SER A 9 -8.22 59.58 -88.43
C SER A 9 -8.61 59.55 -86.95
N SER A 10 -9.63 60.32 -86.55
CA SER A 10 -10.04 60.43 -85.15
C SER A 10 -10.73 59.16 -84.63
N THR A 11 -11.48 58.45 -85.47
CA THR A 11 -12.17 57.20 -85.10
C THR A 11 -11.20 56.01 -85.01
N SER A 12 -10.10 56.02 -85.78
CA SER A 12 -9.07 54.99 -85.70
C SER A 12 -8.33 55.03 -84.36
N VAL A 13 -8.02 56.23 -83.84
CA VAL A 13 -7.33 56.40 -82.56
C VAL A 13 -8.19 55.97 -81.37
N THR A 14 -9.51 56.23 -81.40
CA THR A 14 -10.42 55.79 -80.33
C THR A 14 -10.52 54.26 -80.27
N VAL A 15 -10.65 53.59 -81.42
CA VAL A 15 -10.71 52.12 -81.49
C VAL A 15 -9.39 51.50 -81.01
N GLN A 16 -8.24 52.06 -81.37
CA GLN A 16 -6.94 51.58 -80.88
C GLN A 16 -6.79 51.74 -79.36
N ASN A 17 -7.30 52.84 -78.79
CA ASN A 17 -7.26 53.06 -77.35
C ASN A 17 -8.19 52.11 -76.59
N GLU A 18 -9.38 51.83 -77.12
CA GLU A 18 -10.30 50.84 -76.54
C GLU A 18 -9.73 49.43 -76.59
N HIS A 19 -9.09 49.06 -77.70
CA HIS A 19 -8.44 47.76 -77.83
C HIS A 19 -7.29 47.59 -76.82
N LYS A 20 -6.45 48.62 -76.64
CA LYS A 20 -5.39 48.62 -75.62
C LYS A 20 -5.95 48.47 -74.20
N LYS A 21 -7.04 49.19 -73.88
CA LYS A 21 -7.74 49.05 -72.59
C LYS A 21 -8.29 47.64 -72.38
N SER A 22 -8.85 47.03 -73.43
CA SER A 22 -9.36 45.65 -73.39
C SER A 22 -8.23 44.66 -73.11
N ILE A 23 -7.10 44.76 -73.83
CA ILE A 23 -5.92 43.91 -73.61
C ILE A 23 -5.39 44.08 -72.18
N GLN A 24 -5.32 45.32 -71.67
CA GLN A 24 -4.86 45.58 -70.32
C GLN A 24 -5.77 44.93 -69.26
N LYS A 25 -7.09 45.02 -69.43
CA LYS A 25 -8.05 44.35 -68.55
C LYS A 25 -7.90 42.83 -68.58
N GLN A 26 -7.71 42.25 -69.76
CA GLN A 26 -7.46 40.80 -69.90
C GLN A 26 -6.17 40.37 -69.20
N ARG A 27 -5.10 41.18 -69.27
CA ARG A 27 -3.83 40.90 -68.56
C ARG A 27 -3.98 40.96 -67.04
N ILE A 28 -4.69 41.96 -66.52
CA ILE A 28 -4.97 42.09 -65.08
C ILE A 28 -5.77 40.88 -64.61
N HIS A 29 -6.84 40.53 -65.32
CA HIS A 29 -7.67 39.38 -64.99
C HIS A 29 -6.91 38.04 -65.08
N ALA A 30 -6.02 37.88 -66.07
CA ALA A 30 -5.17 36.69 -66.16
C ALA A 30 -4.21 36.58 -64.95
N HIS A 31 -3.62 37.70 -64.55
CA HIS A 31 -2.76 37.77 -63.35
C HIS A 31 -3.56 37.49 -62.06
N GLU A 32 -4.79 38.00 -61.95
CA GLU A 32 -5.68 37.70 -60.82
C GLU A 32 -5.96 36.20 -60.74
N ILE A 33 -6.30 35.54 -61.86
CA ILE A 33 -6.49 34.08 -61.91
C ILE A 33 -5.22 33.32 -61.53
N GLU A 34 -4.06 33.75 -62.00
CA GLU A 34 -2.78 33.12 -61.65
C GLU A 34 -2.49 33.24 -60.15
N SER A 35 -2.73 34.41 -59.55
CA SER A 35 -2.61 34.63 -58.11
C SER A 35 -3.58 33.75 -57.31
N GLU A 36 -4.85 33.67 -57.73
CA GLU A 36 -5.84 32.81 -57.07
C GLU A 36 -5.47 31.32 -57.16
N ARG A 37 -4.94 30.88 -58.31
CA ARG A 37 -4.46 29.51 -58.50
C ARG A 37 -3.32 29.19 -57.53
N ASP A 38 -2.37 30.11 -57.39
CA ASP A 38 -1.21 29.93 -56.51
C ASP A 38 -1.64 29.93 -55.03
N ASP A 39 -2.58 30.79 -54.63
CA ASP A 39 -3.18 30.79 -53.28
C ASP A 39 -3.91 29.46 -52.97
N ILE A 40 -4.68 28.93 -53.93
CA ILE A 40 -5.36 27.64 -53.79
C ILE A 40 -4.33 26.51 -53.68
N TRP A 41 -3.25 26.58 -54.45
CA TRP A 41 -2.18 25.59 -54.39
C TRP A 41 -1.50 25.57 -53.02
N ASP A 42 -1.21 26.74 -52.46
CA ASP A 42 -0.62 26.87 -51.11
C ASP A 42 -1.57 26.34 -50.03
N GLN A 43 -2.87 26.64 -50.13
CA GLN A 43 -3.88 26.07 -49.24
C GLN A 43 -3.94 24.54 -49.32
N LEU A 44 -3.85 23.97 -50.53
CA LEU A 44 -3.82 22.52 -50.72
C LEU A 44 -2.58 21.89 -50.07
N GLN A 45 -1.41 22.52 -50.22
CA GLN A 45 -0.17 22.06 -49.58
C GLN A 45 -0.25 22.12 -48.06
N GLN A 46 -0.82 23.20 -47.50
CA GLN A 46 -1.06 23.32 -46.06
C GLN A 46 -1.96 22.20 -45.54
N LEU A 47 -3.09 21.94 -46.22
CA LEU A 47 -4.02 20.87 -45.84
C LEU A 47 -3.38 19.47 -45.93
N LEU A 48 -2.52 19.22 -46.93
CA LEU A 48 -1.77 17.97 -47.03
C LEU A 48 -0.76 17.80 -45.90
N ALA A 49 -0.05 18.87 -45.53
CA ALA A 49 0.86 18.87 -44.39
C ALA A 49 0.12 18.64 -43.07
N GLU A 50 -1.03 19.28 -42.87
CA GLU A 50 -1.89 19.06 -41.70
C GLU A 50 -2.40 17.63 -41.63
N LYS A 51 -2.87 17.07 -42.75
CA LYS A 51 -3.27 15.66 -42.84
C LYS A 51 -2.14 14.74 -42.39
N SER A 52 -0.92 14.96 -42.87
CA SER A 52 0.26 14.17 -42.46
C SER A 52 0.51 14.23 -40.95
N ARG A 53 0.40 15.43 -40.36
CA ARG A 53 0.54 15.61 -38.89
C ARG A 53 -0.55 14.87 -38.11
N TRP A 54 -1.78 14.88 -38.60
CA TRP A 54 -2.88 14.12 -37.98
C TRP A 54 -2.67 12.61 -38.08
N ASP A 55 -2.16 12.12 -39.21
CA ASP A 55 -1.83 10.69 -39.39
C ASP A 55 -0.70 10.25 -38.45
N GLU A 56 0.30 11.10 -38.21
CA GLU A 56 1.36 10.86 -37.22
C GLU A 56 0.81 10.83 -35.79
N THR A 57 -0.02 11.82 -35.43
CA THR A 57 -0.68 11.89 -34.12
C THR A 57 -1.56 10.65 -33.88
N LEU A 58 -2.26 10.17 -34.90
CA LEU A 58 -3.08 8.96 -34.81
C LEU A 58 -2.22 7.72 -34.55
N LYS A 59 -1.07 7.59 -35.21
CA LYS A 59 -0.10 6.51 -34.95
C LYS A 59 0.45 6.56 -33.54
N GLU A 60 0.80 7.75 -33.03
CA GLU A 60 1.27 7.93 -31.65
C GLU A 60 0.22 7.52 -30.62
N LEU A 61 -1.02 7.97 -30.80
CA LEU A 61 -2.15 7.59 -29.93
C LEU A 61 -2.42 6.08 -29.97
N GLN A 62 -2.27 5.46 -31.15
CA GLN A 62 -2.41 4.01 -31.29
C GLN A 62 -1.29 3.27 -30.54
N ALA A 63 -0.04 3.71 -30.67
CA ALA A 63 1.09 3.14 -29.94
C ALA A 63 0.91 3.29 -28.42
N HIS A 64 0.43 4.46 -27.96
CA HIS A 64 0.13 4.70 -26.55
C HIS A 64 -0.98 3.78 -26.04
N ARG A 65 -2.09 3.64 -26.79
CA ARG A 65 -3.18 2.71 -26.47
C ARG A 65 -2.65 1.29 -26.30
N ASP A 66 -1.81 0.83 -27.23
CA ASP A 66 -1.31 -0.54 -27.22
C ASP A 66 -0.28 -0.76 -26.09
N HIS A 67 0.55 0.26 -25.77
CA HIS A 67 1.40 0.27 -24.58
C HIS A 67 0.59 0.09 -23.28
N TRP A 68 -0.50 0.85 -23.11
CA TRP A 68 -1.34 0.73 -21.91
C TRP A 68 -2.07 -0.61 -21.82
N LYS A 69 -2.47 -1.19 -22.96
CA LYS A 69 -3.02 -2.55 -22.98
C LYS A 69 -2.00 -3.58 -22.49
N MET A 70 -0.76 -3.47 -22.95
CA MET A 70 0.33 -4.36 -22.50
C MET A 70 0.60 -4.20 -21.00
N ARG A 71 0.68 -2.96 -20.51
CA ARG A 71 0.85 -2.68 -19.06
C ARG A 71 -0.29 -3.22 -18.20
N ALA A 72 -1.53 -3.11 -18.67
CA ALA A 72 -2.69 -3.66 -17.98
C ALA A 72 -2.63 -5.21 -17.90
N ALA A 73 -2.20 -5.87 -18.98
CA ALA A 73 -2.03 -7.33 -18.99
C ALA A 73 -0.89 -7.79 -18.07
N GLU A 74 0.22 -7.05 -18.01
CA GLU A 74 1.31 -7.31 -17.05
C GLU A 74 0.81 -7.19 -15.61
N GLU A 75 0.05 -6.14 -15.29
CA GLU A 75 -0.51 -5.91 -13.96
C GLU A 75 -1.48 -7.04 -13.55
N GLU A 76 -2.33 -7.50 -14.47
CA GLU A 76 -3.21 -8.67 -14.25
C GLU A 76 -2.41 -9.94 -13.92
N GLN A 77 -1.31 -10.20 -14.62
CA GLN A 77 -0.43 -11.34 -14.31
C GLN A 77 0.25 -11.20 -12.93
N TYR A 78 0.64 -9.98 -12.54
CA TYR A 78 1.19 -9.74 -11.20
C TYR A 78 0.15 -9.96 -10.11
N GLU A 79 -1.09 -9.51 -10.31
CA GLU A 79 -2.19 -9.76 -9.39
C GLU A 79 -2.48 -11.26 -9.24
N GLU A 80 -2.48 -12.01 -10.34
CA GLU A 80 -2.67 -13.47 -10.31
C GLU A 80 -1.55 -14.18 -9.55
N LYS A 81 -0.29 -13.82 -9.82
CA LYS A 81 0.87 -14.35 -9.07
C LYS A 81 0.78 -14.03 -7.58
N LEU A 82 0.36 -12.81 -7.23
CA LEU A 82 0.20 -12.40 -5.84
C LEU A 82 -0.92 -13.19 -5.14
N LYS A 83 -2.07 -13.38 -5.81
CA LYS A 83 -3.18 -14.20 -5.30
C LYS A 83 -2.74 -15.64 -5.06
N THR A 84 -2.01 -16.24 -6.00
CA THR A 84 -1.46 -17.59 -5.84
C THR A 84 -0.51 -17.67 -4.65
N ARG A 85 0.41 -16.70 -4.49
CA ARG A 85 1.33 -16.68 -3.35
C ARG A 85 0.61 -16.50 -2.02
N MET A 86 -0.42 -15.66 -1.98
CA MET A 86 -1.27 -15.50 -0.78
C MET A 86 -1.97 -16.82 -0.42
N GLN A 87 -2.50 -17.54 -1.41
CA GLN A 87 -3.14 -18.83 -1.18
C GLN A 87 -2.15 -19.89 -0.67
N GLU A 88 -0.93 -19.94 -1.23
CA GLU A 88 0.14 -20.81 -0.74
C GLU A 88 0.49 -20.52 0.72
N LEU A 89 0.69 -19.25 1.08
CA LEU A 89 0.98 -18.85 2.46
C LEU A 89 -0.15 -19.19 3.42
N GLN A 90 -1.41 -19.03 2.99
CA GLN A 90 -2.57 -19.44 3.77
C GLN A 90 -2.56 -20.97 4.00
N ASN A 91 -2.28 -21.76 2.96
CA ASN A 91 -2.17 -23.20 3.07
C ASN A 91 -1.01 -23.64 4.00
N GLU A 92 0.14 -22.96 3.93
CA GLU A 92 1.29 -23.19 4.81
C GLU A 92 0.93 -22.89 6.29
N LEU A 93 0.22 -21.78 6.54
CA LEU A 93 -0.24 -21.38 7.86
C LEU A 93 -1.22 -22.41 8.44
N ASP A 94 -2.19 -22.87 7.64
CA ASP A 94 -3.14 -23.90 8.05
C ASP A 94 -2.46 -25.25 8.32
N ALA A 95 -1.46 -25.61 7.50
CA ALA A 95 -0.66 -26.81 7.72
C ALA A 95 0.18 -26.71 9.01
N ALA A 96 0.79 -25.56 9.28
CA ALA A 96 1.52 -25.31 10.51
C ALA A 96 0.60 -25.34 11.74
N ALA A 97 -0.61 -24.77 11.64
CA ALA A 97 -1.61 -24.81 12.69
C ALA A 97 -2.05 -26.25 13.01
N LYS A 98 -2.27 -27.10 11.99
CA LYS A 98 -2.57 -28.52 12.16
C LYS A 98 -1.43 -29.27 12.85
N LYS A 99 -0.18 -29.04 12.44
CA LYS A 99 1.01 -29.65 13.07
C LYS A 99 1.14 -29.23 14.54
N ASN A 100 0.99 -27.94 14.84
CA ASN A 100 1.05 -27.44 16.21
C ASN A 100 -0.06 -28.03 17.09
N LYS A 101 -1.27 -28.17 16.55
CA LYS A 101 -2.38 -28.83 17.25
C LYS A 101 -2.06 -30.29 17.58
N ALA A 102 -1.51 -31.05 16.63
CA ALA A 102 -1.12 -32.43 16.85
C ALA A 102 -0.03 -32.57 17.94
N VAL A 103 1.00 -31.70 17.90
CA VAL A 103 2.04 -31.65 18.95
C VAL A 103 1.45 -31.29 20.30
N GLN A 104 0.50 -30.35 20.35
CA GLN A 104 -0.16 -29.97 21.59
C GLN A 104 -1.00 -31.12 22.17
N GLU A 105 -1.71 -31.87 21.34
CA GLU A 105 -2.46 -33.07 21.74
C GLU A 105 -1.53 -34.17 22.28
N ASP A 106 -0.38 -34.39 21.66
CA ASP A 106 0.63 -35.35 22.11
C ASP A 106 1.25 -34.95 23.47
N LEU A 107 1.65 -33.69 23.62
CA LEU A 107 2.14 -33.15 24.89
C LEU A 107 1.10 -33.27 26.01
N ASN A 108 -0.17 -33.00 25.71
CA ASN A 108 -1.25 -33.16 26.69
C ASN A 108 -1.43 -34.62 27.11
N LYS A 109 -1.35 -35.59 26.19
CA LYS A 109 -1.35 -37.02 26.53
C LYS A 109 -0.18 -37.37 27.44
N ARG A 110 1.03 -36.89 27.11
CA ARG A 110 2.23 -37.14 27.92
C ARG A 110 2.14 -36.55 29.32
N ILE A 111 1.54 -35.36 29.46
CA ILE A 111 1.27 -34.76 30.76
C ILE A 111 0.31 -35.65 31.58
N GLN A 112 -0.78 -36.13 30.97
CA GLN A 112 -1.73 -37.02 31.66
C GLN A 112 -1.08 -38.34 32.12
N GLU A 113 -0.22 -38.95 31.29
CA GLU A 113 0.54 -40.14 31.67
C GLU A 113 1.45 -39.88 32.88
N LEU A 114 2.18 -38.75 32.88
CA LEU A 114 3.07 -38.37 33.98
C LEU A 114 2.27 -38.07 35.26
N GLU A 115 1.10 -37.45 35.15
CA GLU A 115 0.18 -37.22 36.27
C GLU A 115 -0.30 -38.55 36.87
N GLN A 116 -0.69 -39.53 36.04
CA GLN A 116 -1.07 -40.87 36.49
C GLN A 116 0.09 -41.60 37.20
N GLN A 117 1.31 -41.49 36.67
CA GLN A 117 2.51 -42.05 37.32
C GLN A 117 2.78 -41.40 38.68
N CYS A 118 2.62 -40.08 38.79
CA CYS A 118 2.75 -39.38 40.06
C CYS A 118 1.68 -39.83 41.07
N MET A 119 0.43 -39.99 40.64
CA MET A 119 -0.65 -40.52 41.49
C MET A 119 -0.33 -41.93 41.99
N HIS A 120 0.22 -42.80 41.13
CA HIS A 120 0.61 -44.16 41.51
C HIS A 120 1.75 -44.19 42.53
N LEU A 121 2.81 -43.40 42.32
CA LEU A 121 3.93 -43.29 43.26
C LEU A 121 3.50 -42.73 44.62
N ASN A 122 2.64 -41.71 44.63
CA ASN A 122 2.09 -41.18 45.88
C ASN A 122 1.26 -42.24 46.63
N SER A 123 0.43 -43.02 45.93
CA SER A 123 -0.32 -44.12 46.53
C SER A 123 0.59 -45.17 47.19
N GLN A 124 1.73 -45.49 46.56
CA GLN A 124 2.72 -46.42 47.15
C GLN A 124 3.40 -45.84 48.40
N LEU A 125 3.74 -44.55 48.40
CA LEU A 125 4.34 -43.86 49.56
C LEU A 125 3.37 -43.72 50.74
N THR A 126 2.07 -43.61 50.48
CA THR A 126 1.05 -43.47 51.52
C THR A 126 0.53 -44.79 52.08
N LYS A 127 1.00 -45.96 51.62
CA LYS A 127 0.67 -47.22 52.30
C LYS A 127 1.28 -47.17 53.71
N PRO A 128 0.45 -47.05 54.77
CA PRO A 128 0.97 -46.98 56.12
C PRO A 128 1.71 -48.28 56.38
N THR A 129 2.93 -48.16 56.89
CA THR A 129 3.68 -49.27 57.49
C THR A 129 2.93 -49.70 58.76
N SER A 130 1.75 -50.29 58.57
CA SER A 130 0.84 -50.76 59.59
C SER A 130 1.15 -52.22 59.90
N SER A 131 2.29 -52.46 60.54
CA SER A 131 2.59 -53.73 61.21
C SER A 131 3.90 -53.68 62.00
N ARG A 132 4.08 -52.69 62.89
CA ARG A 132 5.00 -52.87 64.04
C ARG A 132 4.67 -51.95 65.22
N ALA A 133 3.46 -52.11 65.73
CA ALA A 133 3.10 -51.61 67.05
C ALA A 133 2.56 -52.78 67.88
N GLN A 134 3.46 -53.67 68.32
CA GLN A 134 3.29 -54.36 69.59
C GLN A 134 4.66 -54.52 70.27
N GLN A 135 4.70 -53.95 71.48
CA GLN A 135 5.50 -54.31 72.64
C GLN A 135 6.98 -53.92 72.69
N GLU A 136 7.27 -52.88 73.49
CA GLU A 136 8.28 -53.01 74.55
C GLU A 136 7.58 -52.83 75.91
N PRO A 137 7.78 -53.76 76.85
CA PRO A 137 8.05 -53.46 78.24
C PRO A 137 9.57 -53.59 78.48
N THR A 138 10.15 -52.49 78.96
CA THR A 138 11.31 -52.40 79.86
C THR A 138 12.45 -53.43 79.80
N THR A 139 13.65 -52.83 79.85
CA THR A 139 14.93 -53.30 80.44
C THR A 139 15.90 -54.13 79.60
N GLU A 140 17.04 -53.47 79.38
CA GLU A 140 18.42 -53.98 79.33
C GLU A 140 18.85 -54.93 78.20
N ARG A 141 19.94 -54.50 77.54
CA ARG A 141 21.09 -55.32 77.17
C ARG A 141 20.88 -56.36 76.05
N LYS A 142 21.22 -55.97 74.81
CA LYS A 142 22.46 -56.40 74.12
C LYS A 142 22.46 -55.95 72.67
N GLN A 143 23.63 -55.42 72.28
CA GLN A 143 24.22 -55.46 70.95
C GLN A 143 23.70 -56.64 70.09
N LEU A 144 23.22 -56.34 68.89
CA LEU A 144 23.63 -57.00 67.63
C LEU A 144 22.94 -56.34 66.43
N SER A 145 23.77 -55.55 65.74
CA SER A 145 23.91 -55.47 64.27
C SER A 145 22.70 -55.93 63.43
N SER A 146 21.82 -55.00 63.08
CA SER A 146 21.04 -55.08 61.85
C SER A 146 21.32 -53.84 61.02
N ASN A 147 22.21 -54.01 60.04
CA ASN A 147 22.57 -52.98 59.07
C ASN A 147 21.30 -52.49 58.36
N PRO A 148 20.95 -51.20 58.45
CA PRO A 148 19.92 -50.65 57.60
C PRO A 148 20.42 -50.80 56.16
N VAL A 149 19.74 -51.64 55.37
CA VAL A 149 19.90 -51.69 53.93
C VAL A 149 19.40 -50.33 53.42
N LEU A 150 20.30 -49.37 53.42
CA LEU A 150 20.19 -48.10 52.74
C LEU A 150 19.92 -48.43 51.28
N ASP A 151 18.65 -48.32 50.87
CA ASP A 151 18.24 -48.41 49.48
C ASP A 151 18.92 -47.26 48.72
N SER A 152 20.12 -47.57 48.23
CA SER A 152 21.07 -46.65 47.61
C SER A 152 20.56 -46.03 46.29
N ASN A 153 19.30 -46.30 45.91
CA ASN A 153 18.65 -45.78 44.70
C ASN A 153 17.71 -44.58 44.95
N GLN A 154 17.40 -44.22 46.20
CA GLN A 154 16.62 -43.03 46.53
C GLN A 154 17.22 -41.69 46.05
N PRO A 155 18.55 -41.42 46.15
CA PRO A 155 19.10 -40.13 45.73
C PRO A 155 18.97 -39.90 44.22
N ALA A 156 19.14 -40.95 43.40
CA ALA A 156 19.02 -40.86 41.95
C ALA A 156 17.60 -40.54 41.47
N ARG A 157 16.56 -40.99 42.21
CA ARG A 157 15.16 -40.65 41.90
C ARG A 157 14.84 -39.19 42.24
N ASN A 158 15.36 -38.70 43.36
CA ASN A 158 15.17 -37.31 43.77
C ASN A 158 15.90 -36.32 42.83
N GLU A 159 17.08 -36.69 42.34
CA GLU A 159 17.84 -35.87 41.39
C GLU A 159 17.11 -35.71 40.05
N LYS A 160 16.56 -36.82 39.50
CA LYS A 160 15.71 -36.78 38.29
C LYS A 160 14.43 -35.96 38.49
N ALA A 161 13.81 -36.06 39.66
CA ALA A 161 12.62 -35.27 39.97
C ALA A 161 12.93 -33.76 40.03
N GLU A 162 14.07 -33.36 40.60
CA GLU A 162 14.50 -31.96 40.61
C GLU A 162 14.91 -31.45 39.24
N GLU A 163 15.56 -32.27 38.41
CA GLU A 163 15.89 -31.90 37.03
C GLU A 163 14.62 -31.61 36.23
N LEU A 164 13.60 -32.47 36.34
CA LEU A 164 12.29 -32.25 35.70
C LEU A 164 11.62 -30.96 36.20
N ARG A 165 11.67 -30.67 37.51
CA ARG A 165 11.16 -29.41 38.08
C ARG A 165 11.90 -28.18 37.57
N ARG A 166 13.22 -28.26 37.35
CA ARG A 166 14.00 -27.17 36.72
C ARG A 166 13.59 -26.96 35.28
N LYS A 167 13.42 -28.03 34.50
CA LYS A 167 13.01 -27.97 33.10
C LYS A 167 11.61 -27.38 32.93
N ILE A 168 10.66 -27.75 33.79
CA ILE A 168 9.31 -27.16 33.85
C ILE A 168 9.38 -25.65 34.12
N ARG A 169 10.21 -25.21 35.09
CA ARG A 169 10.38 -23.78 35.38
C ARG A 169 11.01 -23.01 34.23
N GLN A 170 11.96 -23.60 33.51
CA GLN A 170 12.58 -22.97 32.34
C GLN A 170 11.57 -22.80 31.20
N LEU A 171 10.83 -23.86 30.86
CA LEU A 171 9.81 -23.82 29.82
C LEU A 171 8.70 -22.81 30.13
N LYS A 172 8.26 -22.71 31.39
CA LYS A 172 7.28 -21.69 31.81
C LYS A 172 7.78 -20.26 31.55
N ARG A 173 9.02 -19.93 31.91
CA ARG A 173 9.59 -18.59 31.65
C ARG A 173 9.72 -18.29 30.17
N GLU A 174 10.00 -19.30 29.35
CA GLU A 174 10.09 -19.14 27.90
C GLU A 174 8.71 -18.89 27.28
N LEU A 175 7.70 -19.61 27.76
CA LEU A 175 6.30 -19.40 27.39
C LEU A 175 5.83 -17.98 27.77
N ASP A 176 6.12 -17.53 28.99
CA ASP A 176 5.81 -16.17 29.44
C ASP A 176 6.47 -15.10 28.56
N ARG A 177 7.73 -15.29 28.13
CA ARG A 177 8.41 -14.36 27.20
C ARG A 177 7.74 -14.33 25.83
N LEU A 178 7.31 -15.48 25.31
CA LEU A 178 6.62 -15.56 24.02
C LEU A 178 5.21 -14.97 24.09
N GLU A 179 4.50 -15.13 25.20
CA GLU A 179 3.20 -14.49 25.43
C GLU A 179 3.33 -12.97 25.60
N GLU A 180 4.34 -12.50 26.33
CA GLU A 180 4.59 -11.05 26.47
C GLU A 180 5.01 -10.42 25.14
N ALA A 181 5.78 -11.13 24.30
CA ALA A 181 6.10 -10.70 22.95
C ALA A 181 4.85 -10.56 22.06
N LYS A 182 3.82 -11.38 22.26
CA LYS A 182 2.53 -11.25 21.56
C LYS A 182 1.68 -10.08 22.06
N ARG A 183 1.88 -9.61 23.30
CA ARG A 183 1.17 -8.45 23.86
C ARG A 183 1.67 -7.12 23.31
N VAL A 184 2.89 -7.07 22.79
CA VAL A 184 3.40 -5.87 22.12
C VAL A 184 2.52 -5.63 20.90
N PRO A 185 1.72 -4.54 20.87
CA PRO A 185 0.87 -4.25 19.72
C PRO A 185 1.74 -4.21 18.49
N VAL A 186 1.35 -4.92 17.44
CA VAL A 186 2.03 -4.85 16.15
C VAL A 186 2.01 -3.38 15.75
N ARG A 187 3.18 -2.72 15.78
CA ARG A 187 3.29 -1.35 15.30
C ARG A 187 2.97 -1.40 13.82
N MET A 188 1.77 -0.96 13.45
CA MET A 188 1.40 -0.87 12.05
C MET A 188 2.32 0.16 11.40
N LEU A 189 3.28 -0.32 10.62
CA LEU A 189 4.10 0.48 9.72
C LEU A 189 3.18 0.95 8.59
N ARG A 190 2.32 1.92 8.87
CA ARG A 190 1.54 2.58 7.83
C ARG A 190 2.52 3.44 7.03
N GLU A 191 2.60 3.18 5.73
CA GLU A 191 3.48 3.93 4.82
C GLU A 191 3.11 5.41 4.71
N HIS A 192 1.88 5.77 5.13
CA HIS A 192 1.40 7.14 5.13
C HIS A 192 0.59 7.45 6.40
N SER A 193 0.95 8.54 7.08
CA SER A 193 0.16 9.12 8.17
C SER A 193 -0.48 10.40 7.64
N GLU A 194 -1.82 10.47 7.60
CA GLU A 194 -2.57 11.61 7.06
C GLU A 194 -2.24 12.97 7.72
N LYS A 195 -1.63 12.96 8.91
CA LYS A 195 -1.28 14.17 9.67
C LYS A 195 0.21 14.49 9.63
N MET A 196 0.97 13.87 8.73
CA MET A 196 2.40 14.11 8.63
C MET A 196 2.70 15.38 7.83
N ASP A 197 3.66 16.17 8.31
CA ASP A 197 4.13 17.35 7.59
C ASP A 197 4.77 16.94 6.25
N PRO A 198 4.26 17.43 5.09
CA PRO A 198 4.78 17.07 3.77
C PRO A 198 6.22 17.53 3.55
N THR A 199 6.71 18.50 4.33
CA THR A 199 8.08 19.01 4.23
C THR A 199 9.10 18.14 4.99
N LEU A 200 8.63 17.29 5.92
CA LEU A 200 9.50 16.50 6.78
C LEU A 200 10.25 15.44 5.98
N LEU A 201 11.59 15.49 6.04
CA LEU A 201 12.50 14.56 5.37
C LEU A 201 12.82 13.39 6.28
N CYS A 202 12.61 12.17 5.79
CA CYS A 202 13.08 10.98 6.49
C CYS A 202 14.61 10.94 6.52
N ALA A 203 15.22 10.87 7.71
CA ALA A 203 16.68 10.84 7.87
C ALA A 203 17.36 9.59 7.27
N PHE A 204 16.60 8.55 6.93
CA PHE A 204 17.12 7.29 6.41
C PHE A 204 16.99 7.16 4.89
N CYS A 205 15.77 7.31 4.35
CA CYS A 205 15.52 7.15 2.91
C CYS A 205 15.44 8.48 2.14
N SER A 206 15.50 9.63 2.83
CA SER A 206 15.43 10.98 2.26
C SER A 206 14.13 11.29 1.50
N ARG A 207 13.09 10.46 1.61
CA ARG A 207 11.75 10.78 1.08
C ARG A 207 11.05 11.80 1.98
N ARG A 208 10.31 12.73 1.38
CA ARG A 208 9.55 13.80 2.06
C ARG A 208 8.12 13.38 2.34
N GLY A 209 7.60 13.68 3.53
CA GLY A 209 6.15 13.65 3.81
C GLY A 209 5.45 12.29 3.77
N LEU A 210 6.19 11.20 3.53
CA LEU A 210 5.59 9.86 3.44
C LEU A 210 5.47 9.22 4.82
N HIS A 211 6.57 9.14 5.57
CA HIS A 211 6.64 8.45 6.87
C HIS A 211 7.58 9.15 7.85
N TYR A 212 7.28 9.06 9.14
CA TYR A 212 8.18 9.52 10.19
C TYR A 212 9.52 8.79 10.12
N THR A 213 10.59 9.49 10.46
CA THR A 213 11.95 8.94 10.41
C THR A 213 12.08 7.64 11.22
N ASP A 214 11.46 7.55 12.40
CA ASP A 214 11.46 6.35 13.25
C ASP A 214 10.71 5.14 12.66
N SER A 215 9.89 5.37 11.63
CA SER A 215 9.00 4.42 10.99
C SER A 215 9.40 4.14 9.53
N CYS A 216 10.66 4.41 9.16
CA CYS A 216 11.13 4.22 7.79
C CYS A 216 10.98 2.76 7.30
N PRO A 217 10.19 2.49 6.23
CA PRO A 217 9.95 1.14 5.72
C PRO A 217 11.14 0.61 4.91
N THR A 218 11.96 1.49 4.32
CA THR A 218 13.14 1.09 3.54
C THR A 218 14.25 0.51 4.42
N TYR A 219 14.35 0.99 5.66
CA TYR A 219 15.40 0.58 6.59
C TYR A 219 14.74 0.14 7.90
N VAL A 220 14.26 -1.10 7.96
CA VAL A 220 13.60 -1.62 9.17
C VAL A 220 14.62 -2.01 10.25
N GLU A 221 15.79 -2.49 9.83
CA GLU A 221 16.78 -3.06 10.75
C GLU A 221 17.48 -2.00 11.62
N PRO A 222 17.49 -2.14 12.96
CA PRO A 222 18.11 -1.18 13.87
C PRO A 222 19.62 -1.01 13.66
N THR A 223 20.32 -2.06 13.24
CA THR A 223 21.77 -2.05 12.99
C THR A 223 22.09 -1.11 11.83
N ARG A 224 21.41 -1.30 10.70
CA ARG A 224 21.57 -0.48 9.48
C ARG A 224 21.18 0.98 9.72
N ARG A 225 20.14 1.25 10.52
CA ARG A 225 19.78 2.62 10.93
C ARG A 225 20.90 3.32 11.69
N ARG A 226 21.56 2.63 12.63
CA ARG A 226 22.69 3.18 13.39
C ARG A 226 23.86 3.53 12.48
N GLU A 227 24.16 2.68 11.49
CA GLU A 227 25.21 2.94 10.50
C GLU A 227 24.91 4.17 9.63
N ILE A 228 23.67 4.33 9.17
CA ILE A 228 23.26 5.49 8.39
C ILE A 228 23.40 6.78 9.20
N VAL A 229 22.94 6.78 10.46
CA VAL A 229 23.07 7.93 11.36
C VAL A 229 24.55 8.26 11.61
N ALA A 230 25.38 7.25 11.84
CA ALA A 230 26.82 7.45 12.04
C ALA A 230 27.51 8.00 10.77
N ARG A 231 27.18 7.47 9.60
CA ARG A 231 27.75 7.87 8.31
C ARG A 231 27.32 9.27 7.87
N SER A 232 26.05 9.61 8.13
CA SER A 232 25.50 10.93 7.80
C SER A 232 25.91 12.02 8.80
N GLY A 233 26.56 11.68 9.92
CA GLY A 233 26.92 12.67 10.94
C GLY A 233 25.70 13.24 11.70
N ARG A 234 24.54 12.58 11.61
CA ARG A 234 23.33 13.01 12.33
C ARG A 234 23.42 12.65 13.81
N CYS A 235 22.75 13.43 14.65
CA CYS A 235 22.67 13.16 16.08
C CYS A 235 21.84 11.89 16.35
N ARG A 236 22.35 11.00 17.20
CA ARG A 236 21.66 9.74 17.57
C ARG A 236 20.34 9.94 18.31
N LYS A 237 20.12 11.12 18.91
CA LYS A 237 18.92 11.44 19.69
C LYS A 237 17.83 12.09 18.83
N CYS A 238 18.15 13.20 18.16
CA CYS A 238 17.16 13.95 17.37
C CYS A 238 17.14 13.59 15.89
N LEU A 239 18.10 12.81 15.40
CA LEU A 239 18.24 12.41 13.98
C LEU A 239 18.45 13.60 13.01
N ASP A 240 18.76 14.78 13.55
CA ASP A 240 19.10 16.01 12.81
C ASP A 240 20.59 16.35 12.93
N PHE A 241 21.02 17.34 12.15
CA PHE A 241 22.38 17.91 12.22
C PHE A 241 22.47 18.91 13.38
N CYS A 242 22.81 18.42 14.58
CA CYS A 242 22.98 19.28 15.76
C CYS A 242 24.05 20.36 15.57
N ASP A 243 25.09 20.07 14.78
CA ASP A 243 26.22 20.97 14.54
C ASP A 243 25.76 22.27 13.83
N GLU A 244 24.79 22.18 12.92
CA GLU A 244 24.23 23.36 12.21
C GLU A 244 23.36 24.23 13.12
N ARG A 245 22.76 23.65 14.15
CA ARG A 245 21.90 24.36 15.10
C ARG A 245 22.66 24.89 16.32
N GLY A 246 23.98 24.74 16.37
CA GLY A 246 24.80 25.18 17.51
C GLY A 246 24.59 24.38 18.80
N TYR A 247 23.85 23.26 18.75
CA TYR A 247 23.72 22.38 19.90
C TYR A 247 25.00 21.55 20.01
N LEU A 248 25.87 21.91 20.94
CA LEU A 248 27.08 21.14 21.22
C LEU A 248 26.69 19.68 21.47
N PRO A 249 27.25 18.72 20.71
CA PRO A 249 26.95 17.32 20.91
C PRO A 249 27.41 16.91 22.31
N THR A 250 26.45 16.62 23.18
CA THR A 250 26.65 16.07 24.54
C THR A 250 27.48 14.78 24.57
N SER A 251 27.81 14.20 23.41
CA SER A 251 28.67 13.03 23.27
C SER A 251 30.15 13.33 22.95
N ARG A 252 30.62 14.58 22.91
CA ARG A 252 32.07 14.90 22.77
C ARG A 252 32.84 14.85 24.09
N ILE A 253 32.38 14.07 25.08
CA ILE A 253 33.23 13.63 26.19
C ILE A 253 33.89 12.31 25.74
N GLY A 254 35.08 12.38 25.10
CA GLY A 254 35.99 11.23 25.17
C GLY A 254 36.87 10.84 23.97
N THR A 255 36.71 11.38 22.75
CA THR A 255 37.61 11.00 21.64
C THR A 255 37.91 12.17 20.71
N LEU A 256 39.14 12.69 20.84
CA LEU A 256 39.73 13.64 19.90
C LEU A 256 39.87 12.98 18.51
N PRO A 257 39.70 13.74 17.41
CA PRO A 257 39.87 13.23 16.06
C PRO A 257 41.34 12.89 15.78
N LEU A 258 41.57 11.68 15.26
CA LEU A 258 42.87 11.11 14.89
C LEU A 258 43.58 11.82 13.72
N SER A 259 43.04 12.91 13.17
CA SER A 259 43.59 13.59 11.99
C SER A 259 44.67 14.65 12.29
N ALA A 260 45.10 14.81 13.55
CA ALA A 260 46.12 15.80 13.94
C ALA A 260 47.35 15.18 14.64
N ARG A 261 47.89 14.06 14.12
CA ARG A 261 49.21 13.56 14.54
C ARG A 261 50.09 13.25 13.33
N PHE A 262 50.76 14.28 12.82
CA PHE A 262 52.04 14.11 12.14
C PHE A 262 52.98 15.25 12.55
N ARG A 263 54.21 14.85 12.90
CA ARG A 263 55.40 15.66 13.28
C ARG A 263 55.42 16.20 14.72
N LYS A 264 56.01 15.42 15.60
CA LYS A 264 57.21 15.82 16.36
C LYS A 264 57.93 14.58 16.88
N THR A 265 59.11 14.35 16.30
CA THR A 265 60.21 13.60 16.90
C THR A 265 60.67 14.34 18.17
N VAL A 266 60.90 13.61 19.28
CA VAL A 266 62.08 13.66 20.17
C VAL A 266 61.89 12.58 21.26
N LYS A 267 63.03 12.01 21.65
CA LYS A 267 63.35 10.85 22.50
C LYS A 267 62.94 10.97 23.98
N SER A 268 63.10 9.83 24.68
CA SER A 268 63.34 9.55 26.12
C SER A 268 62.15 8.89 26.82
N SER A 269 62.16 7.55 26.98
CA SER A 269 62.78 6.76 28.06
C SER A 269 61.93 6.67 29.33
N GLU A 270 61.76 5.43 29.80
CA GLU A 270 61.42 5.03 31.18
C GLU A 270 60.10 5.54 31.78
N TYR A 271 59.14 4.63 31.98
CA TYR A 271 58.89 4.05 33.30
C TYR A 271 57.75 3.03 33.22
N ALA A 272 58.06 1.81 33.63
CA ALA A 272 57.08 0.78 33.92
C ALA A 272 56.57 0.94 35.35
N SER A 273 55.31 0.53 35.56
CA SER A 273 54.72 -0.04 36.79
C SER A 273 53.66 0.79 37.53
N LYS A 274 52.55 0.07 37.78
CA LYS A 274 51.63 0.14 38.93
C LYS A 274 50.61 1.29 38.98
N VAL A 275 49.34 0.91 39.16
CA VAL A 275 48.33 1.39 40.14
C VAL A 275 46.99 0.78 39.68
N SER A 276 46.58 -0.39 40.17
CA SER A 276 45.74 -0.63 41.36
C SER A 276 44.43 0.18 41.41
N GLY A 277 43.33 -0.53 41.13
CA GLY A 277 42.03 -0.49 41.83
C GLY A 277 41.44 0.85 42.28
N THR A 278 40.30 1.21 41.68
CA THR A 278 39.29 2.04 42.35
C THR A 278 37.93 1.37 42.25
N LYS A 279 37.44 0.90 43.40
CA LYS A 279 36.08 0.42 43.64
C LYS A 279 35.11 1.58 43.47
N SER A 280 34.09 1.40 42.63
CA SER A 280 32.96 2.33 42.48
C SER A 280 31.90 2.01 43.53
N SER A 281 31.68 2.95 44.44
CA SER A 281 30.62 2.94 45.46
C SER A 281 29.31 3.44 44.85
N TYR A 282 28.35 2.54 44.64
CA TYR A 282 26.97 2.91 44.31
C TYR A 282 26.16 3.05 45.60
N SER A 283 25.68 4.27 45.84
CA SER A 283 24.78 4.68 46.92
C SER A 283 23.42 4.00 46.80
N LYS A 284 23.01 3.24 47.84
CA LYS A 284 21.65 2.75 48.03
C LYS A 284 20.78 3.89 48.60
N SER A 285 19.77 4.30 47.85
CA SER A 285 18.70 5.17 48.33
C SER A 285 17.58 4.34 48.97
N ASN A 286 17.07 4.87 50.08
CA ASN A 286 16.02 4.34 50.94
C ASN A 286 14.69 4.15 50.21
N PHE A 287 14.07 2.97 50.37
CA PHE A 287 12.64 2.78 50.17
C PHE A 287 12.00 2.31 51.48
N ALA A 288 10.95 3.03 51.88
CA ALA A 288 10.28 2.94 53.16
C ALA A 288 9.58 1.58 53.37
N ARG A 289 9.64 1.12 54.62
CA ARG A 289 8.85 0.01 55.18
C ARG A 289 7.36 0.38 55.16
N ALA A 290 6.56 -0.39 54.45
CA ALA A 290 5.14 -0.57 54.77
C ALA A 290 5.02 -1.84 55.64
N GLY A 291 4.40 -1.69 56.82
CA GLY A 291 4.22 -2.78 57.79
C GLY A 291 3.22 -3.85 57.31
N PRO A 292 3.34 -5.10 57.80
CA PRO A 292 2.37 -6.14 57.50
C PRO A 292 1.12 -5.98 58.37
N ILE A 293 -0.05 -5.98 57.72
CA ILE A 293 -1.35 -6.13 58.36
C ILE A 293 -1.56 -7.63 58.58
N GLU A 294 -1.48 -8.09 59.83
CA GLU A 294 -1.89 -9.43 60.24
C GLU A 294 -3.42 -9.52 60.26
N LEU A 295 -4.00 -10.17 59.24
CA LEU A 295 -5.39 -10.64 59.28
C LEU A 295 -5.39 -12.09 59.76
N ARG A 296 -5.75 -12.25 61.04
CA ARG A 296 -5.90 -13.52 61.74
C ARG A 296 -7.21 -14.19 61.30
N TRP A 297 -7.15 -15.11 60.34
CA TRP A 297 -8.26 -16.00 60.01
C TRP A 297 -8.15 -17.28 60.83
N ALA A 298 -8.96 -17.36 61.89
CA ALA A 298 -9.10 -18.56 62.69
C ALA A 298 -10.08 -19.53 62.03
N GLY A 299 -9.62 -20.77 61.85
CA GLY A 299 -10.48 -21.95 62.06
C GLY A 299 -11.40 -22.39 60.92
N VAL A 300 -10.85 -22.74 59.75
CA VAL A 300 -11.41 -23.85 58.93
C VAL A 300 -10.23 -24.59 58.28
N SER A 301 -9.73 -25.61 58.98
CA SER A 301 -8.74 -26.56 58.44
C SER A 301 -9.45 -27.60 57.57
N ALA A 302 -9.90 -27.19 56.39
CA ALA A 302 -10.37 -28.10 55.37
C ALA A 302 -9.79 -27.70 54.00
N ASN A 303 -8.83 -28.51 53.54
CA ASN A 303 -8.38 -28.66 52.16
C ASN A 303 -7.87 -27.38 51.46
N ALA A 304 -6.71 -26.87 51.89
CA ALA A 304 -5.95 -25.87 51.14
C ALA A 304 -5.71 -26.26 49.66
N ASP A 305 -5.58 -27.55 49.38
CA ASP A 305 -5.40 -28.08 48.02
C ASP A 305 -6.62 -27.86 47.11
N HIS A 306 -7.83 -27.89 47.67
CA HIS A 306 -9.07 -27.70 46.90
C HIS A 306 -9.25 -26.23 46.48
N PHE A 307 -8.80 -25.29 47.32
CA PHE A 307 -8.89 -23.85 47.04
C PHE A 307 -7.91 -23.41 45.95
N THR A 308 -6.71 -23.99 45.93
CA THR A 308 -5.73 -23.78 44.84
C THR A 308 -6.20 -24.38 43.52
N PHE A 309 -6.90 -25.53 43.55
CA PHE A 309 -7.45 -26.15 42.34
C PHE A 309 -8.56 -25.30 41.72
N VAL A 310 -9.51 -24.83 42.53
CA VAL A 310 -10.62 -23.97 42.05
C VAL A 310 -10.10 -22.62 41.54
N SER A 311 -9.14 -22.00 42.21
CA SER A 311 -8.52 -20.75 41.74
C SER A 311 -7.79 -20.93 40.40
N ASN A 312 -7.06 -22.03 40.22
CA ASN A 312 -6.40 -22.34 38.94
C ASN A 312 -7.41 -22.66 37.82
N ALA A 313 -8.52 -23.33 38.14
CA ALA A 313 -9.58 -23.62 37.18
C ALA A 313 -10.29 -22.33 36.71
N LEU A 314 -10.61 -21.43 37.64
CA LEU A 314 -11.20 -20.12 37.32
C LEU A 314 -10.24 -19.24 36.51
N GLY A 315 -8.93 -19.28 36.83
CA GLY A 315 -7.89 -18.62 36.02
C GLY A 315 -7.88 -19.12 34.56
N ARG A 316 -7.95 -20.44 34.34
CA ARG A 316 -8.01 -21.03 32.98
C ARG A 316 -9.28 -20.61 32.23
N VAL A 317 -10.44 -20.60 32.89
CA VAL A 317 -11.71 -20.16 32.27
C VAL A 317 -11.66 -18.70 31.84
N ASN A 318 -11.09 -17.82 32.68
CA ASN A 318 -10.90 -16.41 32.31
C ASN A 318 -9.90 -16.22 31.16
N THR A 319 -8.85 -17.03 31.11
CA THR A 319 -7.88 -17.01 30.00
C THR A 319 -8.52 -17.44 28.68
N ILE A 320 -9.35 -18.49 28.70
CA ILE A 320 -10.11 -18.96 27.51
C ILE A 320 -11.12 -17.90 27.06
N ARG A 321 -11.82 -17.25 27.98
CA ARG A 321 -12.76 -16.17 27.67
C ARG A 321 -12.06 -14.95 27.06
N SER A 322 -10.87 -14.60 27.57
CA SER A 322 -10.03 -13.53 26.99
C SER A 322 -9.50 -13.91 25.60
N ALA A 323 -9.07 -15.16 25.38
CA ALA A 323 -8.66 -15.62 24.05
C ALA A 323 -9.80 -15.59 23.03
N LYS A 324 -11.03 -15.94 23.45
CA LYS A 324 -12.21 -15.93 22.57
C LYS A 324 -12.62 -14.52 22.15
N THR A 325 -12.55 -13.55 23.07
CA THR A 325 -12.84 -12.14 22.77
C THR A 325 -11.77 -11.54 21.85
N ASN A 326 -10.49 -11.82 22.10
CA ASN A 326 -9.40 -11.38 21.24
C ASN A 326 -9.51 -11.97 19.80
N TYR A 327 -9.89 -13.24 19.68
CA TYR A 327 -10.15 -13.86 18.36
C TYR A 327 -11.33 -13.23 17.62
N GLN A 328 -12.39 -12.84 18.33
CA GLN A 328 -13.53 -12.13 17.75
C GLN A 328 -13.13 -10.73 17.26
N GLU A 329 -12.32 -10.01 18.04
CA GLU A 329 -11.81 -8.69 17.69
C GLU A 329 -10.92 -8.75 16.44
N ILE A 330 -9.98 -9.70 16.38
CA ILE A 330 -9.13 -9.93 15.20
C ILE A 330 -9.98 -10.22 13.95
N ASN A 331 -10.99 -11.10 14.04
CA ASN A 331 -11.88 -11.38 12.91
C ASN A 331 -12.70 -10.17 12.48
N SER A 332 -13.10 -9.31 13.42
CA SER A 332 -13.81 -8.07 13.10
C SER A 332 -12.91 -7.08 12.35
N ASN A 333 -11.65 -6.95 12.76
CA ASN A 333 -10.66 -6.09 12.11
C ASN A 333 -10.34 -6.57 10.69
N VAL A 334 -10.17 -7.88 10.49
CA VAL A 334 -9.96 -8.46 9.14
C VAL A 334 -11.14 -8.18 8.21
N ARG A 335 -12.39 -8.28 8.71
CA ARG A 335 -13.58 -7.91 7.91
C ARG A 335 -13.62 -6.43 7.56
N ILE A 336 -13.25 -5.55 8.50
CA ILE A 336 -13.21 -4.10 8.26
C ILE A 336 -12.15 -3.78 7.19
N GLU A 337 -10.97 -4.38 7.25
CA GLU A 337 -9.92 -4.20 6.24
C GLU A 337 -10.34 -4.73 4.87
N GLN A 338 -10.99 -5.90 4.80
CA GLN A 338 -11.54 -6.41 3.54
C GLN A 338 -12.58 -5.47 2.94
N GLN A 339 -13.46 -4.90 3.76
CA GLN A 339 -14.45 -3.91 3.30
C GLN A 339 -13.78 -2.61 2.83
N ALA A 340 -12.76 -2.13 3.53
CA ALA A 340 -12.00 -0.94 3.13
C ALA A 340 -11.29 -1.17 1.78
N TYR A 341 -10.68 -2.34 1.59
CA TYR A 341 -10.06 -2.72 0.33
C TYR A 341 -11.08 -2.80 -0.82
N GLN A 342 -12.24 -3.42 -0.60
CA GLN A 342 -13.32 -3.45 -1.59
C GLN A 342 -13.81 -2.04 -1.97
N ARG A 343 -13.94 -1.12 -1.01
CA ARG A 343 -14.31 0.28 -1.30
C ARG A 343 -13.25 0.99 -2.14
N GLN A 344 -11.97 0.91 -1.75
CA GLN A 344 -10.89 1.51 -2.55
C GLN A 344 -10.83 0.93 -3.96
N TRP A 345 -11.06 -0.37 -4.11
CA TRP A 345 -11.12 -1.00 -5.42
C TRP A 345 -12.30 -0.48 -6.27
N GLN A 346 -13.49 -0.31 -5.67
CA GLN A 346 -14.63 0.30 -6.35
C GLN A 346 -14.38 1.76 -6.73
N GLU A 347 -13.78 2.54 -5.84
CA GLU A 347 -13.40 3.94 -6.09
C GLU A 347 -12.39 4.05 -7.24
N ARG A 348 -11.39 3.16 -7.29
CA ARG A 348 -10.43 3.10 -8.41
C ARG A 348 -11.08 2.67 -9.72
N ARG A 349 -12.13 1.83 -9.68
CA ARG A 349 -12.85 1.35 -10.87
C ARG A 349 -13.88 2.35 -11.40
N ALA A 350 -14.41 3.24 -10.56
CA ALA A 350 -15.45 4.18 -10.93
C ALA A 350 -15.08 5.10 -12.12
N PRO A 351 -13.87 5.70 -12.19
CA PRO A 351 -13.45 6.49 -13.36
C PRO A 351 -13.48 5.70 -14.67
N TRP A 352 -13.06 4.42 -14.64
CA TRP A 352 -13.05 3.56 -15.82
C TRP A 352 -14.46 3.20 -16.30
N GLN A 353 -15.42 3.04 -15.38
CA GLN A 353 -16.83 2.84 -15.75
C GLN A 353 -17.43 4.09 -16.43
N VAL A 354 -17.06 5.28 -15.94
CA VAL A 354 -17.48 6.55 -16.57
C VAL A 354 -16.87 6.68 -17.96
N LEU A 355 -15.56 6.42 -18.10
CA LEU A 355 -14.88 6.42 -19.40
C LEU A 355 -15.48 5.40 -20.37
N GLY A 356 -15.83 4.20 -19.89
CA GLY A 356 -16.51 3.18 -20.68
C GLY A 356 -17.88 3.64 -21.19
N LYS A 357 -18.68 4.28 -20.34
CA LYS A 357 -19.98 4.87 -20.74
C LYS A 357 -19.82 5.99 -21.76
N LEU A 358 -18.90 6.93 -21.51
CA LEU A 358 -18.62 8.03 -22.45
C LEU A 358 -18.13 7.51 -23.81
N SER A 359 -17.27 6.49 -23.82
CA SER A 359 -16.84 5.83 -25.06
C SER A 359 -17.99 5.15 -25.79
N ALA A 360 -18.90 4.49 -25.07
CA ALA A 360 -20.06 3.84 -25.67
C ALA A 360 -21.04 4.87 -26.26
N GLU A 361 -21.31 5.97 -25.55
CA GLU A 361 -22.14 7.09 -26.01
C GLU A 361 -21.53 7.78 -27.23
N ALA A 362 -20.22 8.03 -27.22
CA ALA A 362 -19.51 8.60 -28.38
C ALA A 362 -19.62 7.67 -29.61
N THR A 363 -19.49 6.36 -29.41
CA THR A 363 -19.65 5.36 -30.48
C THR A 363 -21.08 5.33 -31.00
N ALA A 364 -22.07 5.38 -30.11
CA ALA A 364 -23.49 5.43 -30.48
C ALA A 364 -23.84 6.71 -31.26
N ALA A 365 -23.33 7.86 -30.81
CA ALA A 365 -23.49 9.14 -31.49
C ALA A 365 -22.83 9.15 -32.88
N ALA A 366 -21.63 8.57 -33.01
CA ALA A 366 -20.97 8.40 -34.31
C ALA A 366 -21.81 7.54 -35.26
N ARG A 367 -22.31 6.38 -34.79
CA ARG A 367 -23.20 5.51 -35.58
C ARG A 367 -24.49 6.22 -35.99
N ALA A 368 -25.09 7.00 -35.10
CA ALA A 368 -26.31 7.77 -35.41
C ALA A 368 -26.05 8.86 -36.47
N LYS A 369 -24.89 9.54 -36.43
CA LYS A 369 -24.48 10.51 -37.44
C LYS A 369 -24.29 9.83 -38.81
N THR A 370 -23.59 8.70 -38.84
CA THR A 370 -23.41 7.92 -40.08
C THR A 370 -24.76 7.48 -40.65
N ALA A 371 -25.65 6.91 -39.82
CA ALA A 371 -26.98 6.48 -40.26
C ALA A 371 -27.82 7.64 -40.81
N ARG A 372 -27.74 8.84 -40.22
CA ARG A 372 -28.42 10.05 -40.71
C ARG A 372 -27.86 10.48 -42.06
N TRP A 373 -26.53 10.52 -42.19
CA TRP A 373 -25.87 10.86 -43.45
C TRP A 373 -26.24 9.87 -44.58
N THR A 374 -26.23 8.57 -44.31
CA THR A 374 -26.63 7.55 -45.30
C THR A 374 -28.09 7.70 -45.72
N ARG A 375 -28.99 8.04 -44.79
CA ARG A 375 -30.40 8.33 -45.09
C ARG A 375 -30.55 9.57 -45.98
N ASP A 376 -29.83 10.65 -45.68
CA ASP A 376 -29.87 11.88 -46.47
C ASP A 376 -29.33 11.66 -47.88
N GLN A 377 -28.27 10.85 -48.03
CA GLN A 377 -27.77 10.41 -49.35
C GLN A 377 -28.83 9.61 -50.12
N HIS A 378 -29.51 8.67 -49.46
CA HIS A 378 -30.56 7.90 -50.09
C HIS A 378 -31.74 8.79 -50.54
N LEU A 379 -32.19 9.72 -49.70
CA LEU A 379 -33.26 10.66 -50.05
C LEU A 379 -32.88 11.57 -51.23
N ARG A 380 -31.61 12.02 -51.33
CA ARG A 380 -31.12 12.75 -52.50
C ARG A 380 -31.12 11.91 -53.77
N SER A 381 -30.74 10.63 -53.67
CA SER A 381 -30.74 9.71 -54.82
C SER A 381 -32.16 9.38 -55.32
N VAL A 382 -33.13 9.28 -54.40
CA VAL A 382 -34.54 8.99 -54.74
C VAL A 382 -35.25 10.24 -55.24
N GLY A 383 -34.89 11.42 -54.74
CA GLY A 383 -35.47 12.71 -55.17
C GLY A 383 -35.01 13.21 -56.55
N GLN A 384 -34.03 12.57 -57.18
CA GLN A 384 -33.57 12.94 -58.54
C GLN A 384 -34.33 12.23 -59.68
N PHE A 385 -35.32 11.38 -59.38
CA PHE A 385 -35.97 10.56 -60.40
C PHE A 385 -37.33 11.04 -60.92
N SER A 386 -37.88 12.13 -60.42
CA SER A 386 -39.26 12.50 -60.75
C SER A 386 -39.50 14.01 -60.78
N ASP A 387 -38.84 14.71 -61.69
CA ASP A 387 -39.32 16.01 -62.18
C ASP A 387 -38.67 16.28 -63.55
N ASP A 388 -39.07 15.48 -64.54
CA ASP A 388 -39.00 15.92 -65.93
C ASP A 388 -40.39 16.47 -66.32
N PRO A 389 -40.65 17.78 -66.11
CA PRO A 389 -41.95 18.40 -66.42
C PRO A 389 -42.23 18.49 -67.93
N ARG A 390 -41.42 17.87 -68.80
CA ARG A 390 -41.59 17.92 -70.27
C ARG A 390 -42.41 16.79 -70.88
N SER A 391 -42.90 15.81 -70.10
CA SER A 391 -43.59 14.63 -70.67
C SER A 391 -45.14 14.61 -70.56
N MET A 392 -45.79 15.73 -70.22
CA MET A 392 -47.26 15.80 -70.15
C MET A 392 -47.80 17.12 -70.72
N MET A 393 -47.49 17.41 -71.99
CA MET A 393 -48.26 18.37 -72.78
C MET A 393 -49.49 17.65 -73.37
N GLY A 394 -50.63 17.81 -72.70
CA GLY A 394 -51.92 17.36 -73.21
C GLY A 394 -53.03 17.47 -72.18
N GLY A 395 -53.47 18.69 -71.86
CA GLY A 395 -54.55 18.84 -70.87
C GLY A 395 -54.91 20.26 -70.52
N SER A 396 -55.65 20.89 -71.42
CA SER A 396 -56.35 22.17 -71.30
C SER A 396 -57.07 22.41 -69.95
N MET A 397 -57.04 23.67 -69.53
CA MET A 397 -58.07 24.44 -68.81
C MET A 397 -58.10 24.50 -67.27
N ALA A 398 -58.20 25.77 -66.86
CA ALA A 398 -58.92 26.30 -65.71
C ALA A 398 -58.21 26.34 -64.35
N SER A 399 -57.75 27.56 -64.03
CA SER A 399 -58.24 28.36 -62.90
C SER A 399 -58.27 27.68 -61.52
N GLN A 400 -57.36 28.09 -60.63
CA GLN A 400 -57.77 28.91 -59.48
C GLN A 400 -56.55 29.36 -58.67
N ARG A 401 -56.61 30.64 -58.30
CA ARG A 401 -55.67 31.33 -57.41
C ARG A 401 -55.68 30.67 -56.03
N GLY A 402 -54.51 30.29 -55.55
CA GLY A 402 -54.28 29.92 -54.15
C GLY A 402 -52.91 30.41 -53.69
N ARG A 403 -52.81 31.70 -53.33
CA ARG A 403 -51.64 32.25 -52.62
C ARG A 403 -51.52 31.56 -51.27
N ARG A 404 -50.66 30.55 -51.14
CA ARG A 404 -50.16 30.09 -49.85
C ARG A 404 -48.82 30.77 -49.58
N GLN A 405 -48.88 31.69 -48.63
CA GLN A 405 -47.77 32.45 -48.09
C GLN A 405 -46.88 31.47 -47.29
N TRP A 406 -45.71 31.13 -47.82
CA TRP A 406 -44.70 30.39 -47.08
C TRP A 406 -44.05 31.35 -46.07
N GLN A 407 -44.49 31.29 -44.81
CA GLN A 407 -43.79 31.93 -43.70
C GLN A 407 -42.52 31.12 -43.42
N TYR A 408 -41.37 31.67 -43.83
CA TYR A 408 -40.06 31.22 -43.36
C TYR A 408 -39.96 31.47 -41.86
N ALA A 409 -40.11 30.42 -41.06
CA ALA A 409 -39.74 30.43 -39.67
C ALA A 409 -38.21 30.57 -39.58
N ARG A 410 -37.73 31.79 -39.28
CA ARG A 410 -36.36 32.04 -38.85
C ARG A 410 -36.13 31.27 -37.55
N GLY A 411 -35.48 30.11 -37.65
CA GLY A 411 -34.94 29.40 -36.51
C GLY A 411 -33.95 30.31 -35.78
N ARG A 412 -34.22 30.56 -34.50
CA ARG A 412 -33.30 31.25 -33.60
C ARG A 412 -32.03 30.41 -33.51
N GLY A 413 -30.91 30.96 -33.98
CA GLY A 413 -29.59 30.43 -33.71
C GLY A 413 -29.33 30.47 -32.21
N GLY A 414 -29.50 29.34 -31.54
CA GLY A 414 -28.99 29.14 -30.19
C GLY A 414 -27.48 29.04 -30.28
N GLY A 415 -26.80 30.15 -30.01
CA GLY A 415 -25.35 30.18 -29.82
C GLY A 415 -24.98 29.32 -28.62
N LEU A 416 -24.37 28.17 -28.86
CA LEU A 416 -23.68 27.38 -27.86
C LEU A 416 -22.43 28.17 -27.42
N ARG A 417 -22.57 28.95 -26.34
CA ARG A 417 -21.42 29.39 -25.54
C ARG A 417 -20.83 28.16 -24.87
N LEU A 418 -19.64 27.76 -25.31
CA LEU A 418 -18.76 26.86 -24.58
C LEU A 418 -18.13 27.65 -23.44
N ASP A 419 -18.67 27.51 -22.23
CA ASP A 419 -17.99 27.94 -21.01
C ASP A 419 -16.82 26.99 -20.74
N VAL A 420 -15.64 27.39 -21.19
CA VAL A 420 -14.37 26.79 -20.77
C VAL A 420 -13.98 27.40 -19.42
N ALA A 421 -14.57 26.88 -18.35
CA ALA A 421 -14.15 27.22 -16.99
C ALA A 421 -14.38 26.03 -16.04
N ARG A 422 -13.42 25.09 -16.02
CA ARG A 422 -12.89 24.39 -14.83
C ARG A 422 -12.15 23.12 -15.26
N LEU A 423 -10.82 23.21 -15.28
CA LEU A 423 -9.91 22.17 -14.84
C LEU A 423 -8.95 22.81 -13.84
#